data_AF-A0A430Q9U4-F1
#
_entry.id   AF-A0A430Q9U4-F1
#
_cell.length_a   1.000
_cell.length_b   1.000
_cell.length_c   1.000
_cell.angle_alpha   90.00
_cell.angle_beta   90.00
_cell.angle_gamma   90.00
#
_symmetry.space_group_name_H-M   'P 1'
#
loop_
_entity.id
_entity.type
_entity.pdbx_description
1 polymer ?
#
loop_
_entity_poly.entity_id
_entity_poly.type
_entity_poly.pdbx_seq_one_letter_code
_entity_poly.pdbx_strand_id
1 'polypeptide(L)'
;MHLLCLRQSDESDEDSEEQQNRRLQPDDIEKRIEKRKWNRKRQELLMDYESFSYHSVASSVVMFDLAWKLSQENNCLLWYAIVGQTSQLITHAINREHYIDQLDYLQSHMSRLSHIGQIHSGTSTSDENKARIEILFEDELALWLYRHWSLKEAIETSMVTASKFKLFTEGGQRRMYEFLVQLGLPRRECAQLYSSMNSSLRDSLNAQFLQYGEKYGLSRTDLFLPSFIVHLGYRTPMSAVDAVFLTISALECYNSGNPVENFQTALDTVACWNSPSLDQEIKQTEIHLQSLANQVRNLLDTDDVVAFGPFLYSSLVTHALRNSQSLAILSKYILMAKSSMRAKLGHGRRVVQMPLIVCVDSKSDDNYISLLGIPPIHGDDDRNLFGQAFEAAINRTKARAEFKYFSTNCIELHREDMLKLFEALSSLLT
;
A
#
# COMPACT_ATOMS: atom_id res chain seq x y z
N MET A 1 -16.52 7.24 3.82
CA MET A 1 -17.20 8.53 3.57
C MET A 1 -18.30 8.24 2.56
N HIS A 2 -19.47 7.77 3.02
CA HIS A 2 -20.67 7.66 2.19
C HIS A 2 -21.20 9.07 1.98
N LEU A 3 -20.64 9.79 1.00
CA LEU A 3 -21.42 10.83 0.36
C LEU A 3 -22.52 10.09 -0.35
N LEU A 4 -23.68 10.12 0.29
CA LEU A 4 -25.00 9.94 -0.28
C LEU A 4 -24.94 10.29 -1.76
N CYS A 5 -24.81 9.24 -2.58
CA CYS A 5 -25.36 9.24 -3.91
C CYS A 5 -26.87 9.36 -3.69
N LEU A 6 -27.31 10.60 -3.47
CA LEU A 6 -28.63 11.03 -3.85
C LEU A 6 -28.72 10.71 -5.35
N ARG A 7 -29.09 9.47 -5.64
CA ARG A 7 -30.05 9.15 -6.70
C ARG A 7 -31.27 10.03 -6.43
N GLN A 8 -31.16 11.33 -6.70
CA GLN A 8 -32.26 12.00 -7.33
C GLN A 8 -32.31 11.35 -8.70
N SER A 9 -33.31 10.49 -8.83
CA SER A 9 -33.94 10.12 -10.09
C SER A 9 -33.51 11.11 -11.18
N ASP A 10 -32.90 10.58 -12.24
CA ASP A 10 -33.12 11.16 -13.55
C ASP A 10 -34.63 11.45 -13.60
N GLU A 11 -35.02 12.72 -13.42
CA GLU A 11 -36.24 13.22 -14.02
C GLU A 11 -35.96 13.06 -15.51
N SER A 12 -36.23 11.83 -15.97
CA SER A 12 -36.41 11.50 -17.36
C SER A 12 -37.25 12.62 -17.94
N ASP A 13 -36.74 13.24 -19.00
CA ASP A 13 -37.40 14.22 -19.84
C ASP A 13 -38.71 13.62 -20.45
N GLU A 14 -39.68 13.26 -19.61
CA GLU A 14 -41.06 12.89 -19.96
C GLU A 14 -41.93 14.14 -20.21
N ASP A 15 -41.31 15.31 -20.39
CA ASP A 15 -41.99 16.53 -20.86
C ASP A 15 -41.90 16.71 -22.40
N SER A 16 -41.52 15.66 -23.12
CA SER A 16 -41.16 15.78 -24.54
C SER A 16 -42.33 15.74 -25.54
N GLU A 17 -43.60 15.56 -25.14
CA GLU A 17 -44.68 15.42 -26.15
C GLU A 17 -45.93 16.32 -26.02
N GLU A 18 -46.13 17.10 -24.95
CA GLU A 18 -47.37 17.89 -24.79
C GLU A 18 -47.27 19.42 -24.89
N GLN A 19 -46.13 20.00 -25.26
CA GLN A 19 -46.02 21.46 -25.46
C GLN A 19 -45.79 21.87 -26.92
N GLN A 20 -46.64 21.36 -27.82
CA GLN A 20 -46.86 22.02 -29.10
C GLN A 20 -47.74 23.26 -28.89
N ASN A 21 -47.22 24.43 -29.27
CA ASN A 21 -47.93 25.71 -29.44
C ASN A 21 -48.16 26.62 -28.22
N ARG A 22 -47.10 26.93 -27.46
CA ARG A 22 -46.99 28.27 -26.84
C ARG A 22 -45.76 28.97 -27.40
N ARG A 23 -45.91 30.19 -27.94
CA ARG A 23 -44.78 31.04 -28.32
C ARG A 23 -43.90 31.20 -27.07
N LEU A 24 -42.77 30.52 -27.04
CA LEU A 24 -41.78 30.62 -25.97
C LEU A 24 -41.34 32.08 -25.90
N GLN A 25 -41.53 32.72 -24.76
CA GLN A 25 -41.00 34.05 -24.50
C GLN A 25 -39.46 33.97 -24.62
N PRO A 26 -38.79 34.99 -25.18
CA PRO A 26 -37.32 34.99 -25.31
C PRO A 26 -36.62 34.74 -23.96
N ASP A 27 -37.18 35.22 -22.85
CA ASP A 27 -36.68 35.00 -21.50
C ASP A 27 -36.68 33.52 -21.05
N ASP A 28 -37.65 32.71 -21.49
CA ASP A 28 -37.71 31.27 -21.16
C ASP A 28 -36.68 30.47 -21.96
N ILE A 29 -36.36 30.93 -23.17
CA ILE A 29 -35.29 30.38 -24.00
C ILE A 29 -33.93 30.70 -23.37
N GLU A 30 -33.76 31.93 -22.89
CA GLU A 30 -32.53 32.37 -22.21
C GLU A 30 -32.28 31.58 -20.92
N LYS A 31 -33.30 31.39 -20.08
CA LYS A 31 -33.23 30.51 -18.89
C LYS A 31 -32.89 29.06 -19.23
N ARG A 32 -33.44 28.51 -20.33
CA ARG A 32 -33.10 27.15 -20.79
C ARG A 32 -31.65 27.06 -21.26
N ILE A 33 -31.14 28.07 -21.95
CA ILE A 33 -29.73 28.15 -22.37
C ILE A 33 -28.81 28.27 -21.15
N GLU A 34 -29.16 29.11 -20.18
CA GLU A 34 -28.43 29.24 -18.92
C GLU A 34 -28.41 27.93 -18.12
N LYS A 35 -29.55 27.25 -17.99
CA LYS A 35 -29.63 25.93 -17.34
C LYS A 35 -28.74 24.90 -18.04
N ARG A 36 -28.73 24.87 -19.38
CA ARG A 36 -27.85 23.98 -20.16
C ARG A 36 -26.37 24.32 -19.96
N LYS A 37 -26.02 25.61 -19.95
CA LYS A 37 -24.64 26.06 -19.66
C LYS A 37 -24.22 25.69 -18.24
N TRP A 38 -25.11 25.86 -17.26
CA TRP A 38 -24.87 25.50 -15.87
C TRP A 38 -24.69 23.98 -15.72
N ASN A 39 -25.57 23.16 -16.32
CA ASN A 39 -25.44 21.71 -16.30
C ASN A 39 -24.12 21.24 -16.91
N ARG A 40 -23.72 21.81 -18.06
CA ARG A 40 -22.45 21.49 -18.70
C ARG A 40 -21.26 21.84 -17.81
N LYS A 41 -21.24 23.05 -17.25
CA LYS A 41 -20.17 23.50 -16.34
C LYS A 41 -20.13 22.66 -15.06
N ARG A 42 -21.29 22.28 -14.51
CA ARG A 42 -21.39 21.39 -13.35
C ARG A 42 -20.82 20.02 -13.67
N GLN A 43 -21.14 19.44 -14.83
CA GLN A 43 -20.61 18.14 -15.25
C GLN A 43 -19.09 18.18 -15.45
N GLU A 44 -18.58 19.24 -16.07
CA GLU A 44 -17.14 19.45 -16.23
C GLU A 44 -16.42 19.55 -14.88
N LEU A 45 -16.94 20.37 -13.96
CA LEU A 45 -16.38 20.50 -12.61
C LEU A 45 -16.45 19.20 -11.80
N LEU A 46 -17.55 18.45 -11.93
CA LEU A 46 -17.70 17.17 -11.25
C LEU A 46 -16.71 16.14 -11.79
N MET A 47 -16.56 16.09 -13.12
CA MET A 47 -15.60 15.21 -13.78
C MET A 47 -14.16 15.53 -13.35
N ASP A 48 -13.80 16.82 -13.28
CA ASP A 48 -12.48 17.25 -12.81
C ASP A 48 -12.24 16.87 -11.35
N TYR A 49 -13.24 17.03 -10.47
CA TYR A 49 -13.15 16.69 -9.06
C TYR A 49 -13.05 15.18 -8.81
N GLU A 50 -13.84 14.38 -9.53
CA GLU A 50 -13.91 12.92 -9.36
C GLU A 50 -12.88 12.16 -10.21
N SER A 51 -12.09 12.88 -11.02
CA SER A 51 -11.10 12.29 -11.93
C SER A 51 -10.08 11.39 -11.24
N PHE A 52 -9.67 11.77 -10.04
CA PHE A 52 -8.57 11.14 -9.35
C PHE A 52 -8.90 10.89 -7.88
N SER A 53 -8.64 9.67 -7.43
CA SER A 53 -8.68 9.32 -6.02
C SER A 53 -7.28 9.42 -5.42
N TYR A 54 -7.12 10.10 -4.29
CA TYR A 54 -5.86 10.22 -3.57
C TYR A 54 -6.06 10.18 -2.06
N HIS A 55 -4.97 9.93 -1.35
CA HIS A 55 -4.90 10.03 0.09
C HIS A 55 -3.95 11.17 0.47
N SER A 56 -4.17 11.74 1.65
CA SER A 56 -3.31 12.79 2.20
C SER A 56 -2.80 12.36 3.57
N VAL A 57 -3.03 13.16 4.61
CA VAL A 57 -2.56 12.86 5.97
C VAL A 57 -3.30 11.64 6.53
N ALA A 58 -2.58 10.77 7.24
CA ALA A 58 -3.19 9.62 7.90
C ALA A 58 -4.22 10.04 8.97
N SER A 59 -5.34 9.32 9.02
CA SER A 59 -6.38 9.54 10.02
C SER A 59 -5.86 9.40 11.46
N SER A 60 -4.87 8.53 11.67
CA SER A 60 -4.21 8.36 12.96
C SER A 60 -3.46 9.61 13.41
N VAL A 61 -2.81 10.32 12.49
CA VAL A 61 -2.12 11.59 12.76
C VAL A 61 -3.12 12.68 13.13
N VAL A 62 -4.26 12.75 12.43
CA VAL A 62 -5.35 13.70 12.77
C VAL A 62 -5.92 13.42 14.16
N MET A 63 -6.12 12.14 14.51
CA MET A 63 -6.60 11.76 15.85
C MET A 63 -5.57 12.04 16.94
N PHE A 64 -4.29 11.86 16.65
CA PHE A 64 -3.20 12.27 17.55
C PHE A 64 -3.18 13.79 17.74
N ASP A 65 -3.39 14.56 16.68
CA ASP A 65 -3.44 16.02 16.74
C ASP A 65 -4.60 16.52 17.62
N LEU A 66 -5.74 15.82 17.57
CA LEU A 66 -6.86 16.05 18.48
C LEU A 66 -6.49 15.74 19.94
N ALA A 67 -5.86 14.59 20.19
CA ALA A 67 -5.41 14.21 21.53
C ALA A 67 -4.40 15.21 22.11
N TRP A 68 -3.49 15.72 21.26
CA TRP A 68 -2.54 16.76 21.61
C TRP A 68 -3.24 18.07 22.00
N LYS A 69 -4.23 18.53 21.21
CA LYS A 69 -5.05 19.71 21.55
C LYS A 69 -5.81 19.57 22.87
N LEU A 70 -6.18 18.34 23.23
CA LEU A 70 -6.82 18.01 24.52
C LEU A 70 -5.82 17.82 25.67
N SER A 71 -4.50 17.95 25.42
CA SER A 71 -3.44 17.65 26.39
C SER A 71 -3.48 16.21 26.93
N GLN A 72 -4.00 15.26 26.13
CA GLN A 72 -4.10 13.83 26.45
C GLN A 72 -3.16 12.97 25.59
N GLU A 73 -2.04 13.54 25.17
CA GLU A 73 -1.03 12.85 24.39
C GLU A 73 -0.27 11.80 25.20
N ASN A 74 0.15 10.73 24.52
CA ASN A 74 0.92 9.65 25.10
C ASN A 74 1.83 9.01 24.04
N ASN A 75 2.93 8.39 24.45
CA ASN A 75 3.85 7.66 23.57
C ASN A 75 3.11 6.58 22.76
N CYS A 76 2.09 5.93 23.36
CA CYS A 76 1.27 4.95 22.66
C CYS A 76 0.48 5.56 21.49
N LEU A 77 -0.09 6.76 21.69
CA LEU A 77 -0.85 7.44 20.64
C LEU A 77 0.07 7.96 19.53
N LEU A 78 1.27 8.43 19.90
CA LEU A 78 2.29 8.79 18.93
C LEU A 78 2.69 7.58 18.07
N TRP A 79 2.90 6.41 18.69
CA TRP A 79 3.18 5.18 17.96
C TRP A 79 2.06 4.81 16.98
N TYR A 80 0.79 4.93 17.39
CA TYR A 80 -0.34 4.67 16.49
C TYR A 80 -0.41 5.67 15.32
N ALA A 81 -0.06 6.93 15.57
CA ALA A 81 0.07 7.93 14.51
C ALA A 81 1.15 7.53 13.50
N ILE A 82 2.33 7.16 13.99
CA ILE A 82 3.48 6.69 13.22
C ILE A 82 3.12 5.46 12.38
N VAL A 83 2.53 4.43 12.98
CA VAL A 83 2.15 3.19 12.28
C VAL A 83 1.11 3.47 11.20
N GLY A 84 0.13 4.34 11.47
CA GLY A 84 -0.87 4.72 10.47
C GLY A 84 -0.32 5.58 9.32
N GLN A 85 0.68 6.43 9.56
CA GLN A 85 1.37 7.15 8.49
C GLN A 85 2.25 6.20 7.66
N THR A 86 2.93 5.27 8.33
CA THR A 86 3.78 4.26 7.68
C THR A 86 2.94 3.27 6.87
N SER A 87 1.72 2.94 7.32
CA SER A 87 0.84 2.04 6.56
C SER A 87 0.44 2.62 5.21
N GLN A 88 0.18 3.93 5.11
CA GLN A 88 -0.11 4.58 3.83
C GLN A 88 1.06 4.49 2.85
N LEU A 89 2.31 4.58 3.34
CA LEU A 89 3.49 4.42 2.50
C LEU A 89 3.62 2.98 2.00
N ILE A 90 3.49 2.00 2.89
CA ILE A 90 3.66 0.57 2.57
C ILE A 90 2.57 0.08 1.61
N THR A 91 1.33 0.56 1.76
CA THR A 91 0.23 0.21 0.85
C THR A 91 0.23 1.05 -0.43
N HIS A 92 1.20 1.94 -0.59
CA HIS A 92 1.36 2.85 -1.73
C HIS A 92 0.15 3.75 -1.96
N ALA A 93 -0.51 4.17 -0.88
CA ALA A 93 -1.57 5.19 -0.91
C ALA A 93 -1.01 6.61 -1.03
N ILE A 94 0.26 6.82 -0.63
CA ILE A 94 1.02 8.06 -0.71
C ILE A 94 2.43 7.78 -1.25
N ASN A 95 3.09 8.77 -1.83
CA ASN A 95 4.51 8.70 -2.18
C ASN A 95 5.41 8.88 -0.95
N ARG A 96 6.69 8.66 -1.23
CA ARG A 96 7.78 8.90 -0.29
C ARG A 96 7.91 10.37 0.10
N GLU A 97 7.64 11.32 -0.79
CA GLU A 97 7.79 12.75 -0.52
C GLU A 97 6.78 13.20 0.55
N HIS A 98 5.50 12.89 0.36
CA HIS A 98 4.42 13.15 1.31
C HIS A 98 4.63 12.40 2.64
N TYR A 99 5.23 11.21 2.60
CA TYR A 99 5.65 10.53 3.82
C TYR A 99 6.72 11.33 4.59
N ILE A 100 7.77 11.78 3.90
CA ILE A 100 8.87 12.56 4.50
C ILE A 100 8.34 13.89 5.07
N ASP A 101 7.44 14.57 4.38
CA ASP A 101 6.85 15.83 4.85
C ASP A 101 6.15 15.69 6.21
N GLN A 102 5.55 14.53 6.48
CA GLN A 102 4.91 14.23 7.76
C GLN A 102 5.90 13.73 8.84
N LEU A 103 7.09 13.25 8.44
CA LEU A 103 8.09 12.74 9.41
C LEU A 103 8.61 13.85 10.31
N ASP A 104 8.92 15.03 9.76
CA ASP A 104 9.44 16.17 10.54
C ASP A 104 8.46 16.57 11.66
N TYR A 105 7.16 16.51 11.36
CA TYR A 105 6.10 16.75 12.33
C TYR A 105 6.08 15.70 13.46
N LEU A 106 6.10 14.42 13.11
CA LEU A 106 6.09 13.33 14.09
C LEU A 106 7.38 13.26 14.92
N GLN A 107 8.53 13.54 14.30
CA GLN A 107 9.84 13.59 14.96
C GLN A 107 9.92 14.73 15.99
N SER A 108 9.31 15.88 15.68
CA SER A 108 9.20 17.00 16.60
C SER A 108 8.42 16.62 17.86
N HIS A 109 7.30 15.89 17.70
CA HIS A 109 6.51 15.38 18.83
C HIS A 109 7.22 14.28 19.62
N MET A 110 7.93 13.39 18.94
CA MET A 110 8.76 12.36 19.57
C MET A 110 9.81 13.00 20.49
N SER A 111 10.55 13.99 19.98
CA SER A 111 11.60 14.68 20.74
C SER A 111 11.02 15.37 21.98
N ARG A 112 9.87 16.04 21.81
CA ARG A 112 9.16 16.71 22.91
C ARG A 112 8.66 15.73 23.98
N LEU A 113 8.02 14.63 23.59
CA LEU A 113 7.54 13.61 24.52
C LEU A 113 8.70 12.88 25.24
N SER A 114 9.81 12.64 24.53
CA SER A 114 11.03 12.09 25.12
C SER A 114 11.59 12.99 26.23
N HIS A 115 11.67 14.31 25.98
CA HIS A 115 12.10 15.28 27.00
C HIS A 115 11.17 15.32 28.22
N ILE A 116 9.85 15.26 28.02
CA ILE A 116 8.87 15.20 29.12
C ILE A 116 9.09 13.93 29.97
N GLY A 117 9.32 12.78 29.32
CA GLY A 117 9.62 11.52 29.99
C GLY A 117 10.92 11.57 30.81
N GLN A 118 11.96 12.23 30.31
CA GLN A 118 13.24 12.40 31.02
C GLN A 118 13.11 13.31 32.26
N ILE A 119 12.35 14.40 32.16
CA ILE A 119 12.12 15.32 33.28
C ILE A 119 11.36 14.63 34.41
N HIS A 120 10.30 13.87 34.09
CA HIS A 120 9.49 13.19 35.09
C HIS A 120 10.20 11.99 35.74
N SER A 121 11.13 11.33 35.04
CA SER A 121 11.92 10.23 35.59
C SER A 121 13.08 10.69 36.49
N GLY A 122 13.58 11.92 36.33
CA GLY A 122 14.59 12.50 37.22
C GLY A 122 14.09 12.79 38.65
N THR A 123 12.78 12.85 38.85
CA THR A 123 12.12 13.15 40.15
C THR A 123 11.47 11.94 40.83
N SER A 124 11.40 10.77 40.18
CA SER A 124 10.57 9.64 40.61
C SER A 124 11.39 8.34 40.68
N THR A 125 11.88 7.96 41.86
CA THR A 125 12.71 6.76 42.09
C THR A 125 11.90 5.45 42.26
N SER A 126 10.65 5.39 41.78
CA SER A 126 9.71 4.29 42.14
C SER A 126 9.10 3.49 40.98
N ASP A 127 9.43 3.81 39.72
CA ASP A 127 8.77 3.21 38.53
C ASP A 127 9.74 2.42 37.62
N GLU A 128 10.61 1.59 38.22
CA GLU A 128 11.58 0.76 37.47
C GLU A 128 10.96 -0.49 36.80
N ASN A 129 9.71 -0.85 37.13
CA ASN A 129 9.09 -2.11 36.68
C ASN A 129 8.10 -1.99 35.51
N LYS A 130 7.82 -0.79 34.99
CA LYS A 130 7.05 -0.63 33.75
C LYS A 130 8.04 -0.54 32.59
N ALA A 131 8.02 -1.52 31.68
CA ALA A 131 8.86 -1.50 30.48
C ALA A 131 8.66 -0.14 29.77
N ARG A 132 9.71 0.69 29.79
CA ARG A 132 9.67 2.01 29.18
C ARG A 132 9.61 1.81 27.66
N ILE A 133 8.53 2.29 27.06
CA ILE A 133 8.38 2.34 25.61
C ILE A 133 9.15 3.58 25.16
N GLU A 134 10.31 3.36 24.55
CA GLU A 134 11.12 4.40 23.94
C GLU A 134 10.99 4.32 22.42
N ILE A 135 10.68 5.45 21.80
CA ILE A 135 10.56 5.59 20.35
C ILE A 135 11.76 6.40 19.88
N LEU A 136 12.53 5.83 18.96
CA LEU A 136 13.68 6.46 18.32
C LEU A 136 13.40 6.67 16.83
N PHE A 137 14.06 7.67 16.27
CA PHE A 137 14.03 7.96 14.84
C PHE A 137 15.38 7.54 14.23
N GLU A 138 15.34 6.64 13.24
CA GLU A 138 16.54 6.11 12.58
C GLU A 138 16.33 6.00 11.06
N ASP A 139 17.42 6.14 10.30
CA ASP A 139 17.45 5.82 8.87
C ASP A 139 17.75 4.33 8.72
N GLU A 140 16.71 3.51 8.59
CA GLU A 140 16.82 2.05 8.60
C GLU A 140 16.81 1.44 7.20
N LEU A 141 17.26 0.19 7.09
CA LEU A 141 17.20 -0.53 5.83
C LEU A 141 15.75 -0.85 5.46
N ALA A 142 15.38 -0.56 4.22
CA ALA A 142 14.08 -0.84 3.62
C ALA A 142 13.92 -2.34 3.27
N LEU A 143 14.27 -3.22 4.21
CA LEU A 143 14.10 -4.66 4.15
C LEU A 143 12.95 -5.06 5.08
N TRP A 144 12.07 -5.95 4.64
CA TRP A 144 10.92 -6.37 5.42
C TRP A 144 11.34 -7.32 6.55
N LEU A 145 10.93 -7.02 7.80
CA LEU A 145 11.16 -7.84 8.99
C LEU A 145 12.61 -8.24 9.24
N TYR A 146 13.61 -7.52 8.69
CA TYR A 146 15.01 -7.98 8.71
C TYR A 146 15.56 -8.15 10.13
N ARG A 147 14.98 -7.47 11.13
CA ARG A 147 15.36 -7.60 12.55
C ARG A 147 14.85 -8.89 13.20
N HIS A 148 13.83 -9.52 12.62
CA HIS A 148 13.08 -10.63 13.20
C HIS A 148 13.43 -11.99 12.58
N TRP A 149 13.94 -12.02 11.35
CA TRP A 149 14.36 -13.26 10.67
C TRP A 149 15.75 -13.16 10.05
N SER A 150 16.07 -14.04 9.09
CA SER A 150 17.38 -14.04 8.44
C SER A 150 17.51 -12.90 7.43
N LEU A 151 18.71 -12.30 7.36
CA LEU A 151 19.00 -11.24 6.39
C LEU A 151 18.80 -11.73 4.95
N LYS A 152 19.15 -13.00 4.68
CA LYS A 152 18.96 -13.63 3.37
C LYS A 152 17.47 -13.63 2.99
N GLU A 153 16.59 -14.10 3.87
CA GLU A 153 15.15 -14.15 3.60
C GLU A 153 14.56 -12.74 3.45
N ALA A 154 15.03 -11.78 4.25
CA ALA A 154 14.61 -10.38 4.13
C ALA A 154 14.92 -9.81 2.73
N ILE A 155 16.13 -10.05 2.21
CA ILE A 155 16.53 -9.59 0.86
C ILE A 155 15.74 -10.33 -0.23
N GLU A 156 15.47 -11.63 -0.04
CA GLU A 156 14.74 -12.47 -0.99
C GLU A 156 13.26 -12.13 -1.10
N THR A 157 12.64 -11.65 -0.02
CA THR A 157 11.21 -11.35 0.05
C THR A 157 10.90 -9.89 -0.26
N SER A 158 11.76 -8.95 0.16
CA SER A 158 11.51 -7.52 0.02
C SER A 158 11.36 -7.09 -1.43
N MET A 159 10.29 -6.35 -1.72
CA MET A 159 9.87 -5.99 -3.07
C MET A 159 10.96 -5.32 -3.92
N VAL A 160 11.67 -4.34 -3.35
CA VAL A 160 12.70 -3.55 -4.05
C VAL A 160 13.92 -4.40 -4.38
N THR A 161 14.48 -5.07 -3.37
CA THR A 161 15.68 -5.90 -3.56
C THR A 161 15.40 -7.08 -4.48
N ALA A 162 14.28 -7.78 -4.28
CA ALA A 162 13.91 -8.93 -5.10
C ALA A 162 13.77 -8.58 -6.58
N SER A 163 13.15 -7.44 -6.87
CA SER A 163 12.99 -6.93 -8.23
C SER A 163 14.33 -6.50 -8.85
N LYS A 164 15.15 -5.72 -8.12
CA LYS A 164 16.43 -5.19 -8.66
C LYS A 164 17.48 -6.28 -8.88
N PHE A 165 17.54 -7.27 -7.98
CA PHE A 165 18.40 -8.45 -8.15
C PHE A 165 17.83 -9.47 -9.12
N LYS A 166 16.53 -9.41 -9.44
CA LYS A 166 15.81 -10.37 -10.29
C LYS A 166 15.81 -11.77 -9.70
N LEU A 167 15.47 -11.88 -8.41
CA LEU A 167 15.57 -13.11 -7.61
C LEU A 167 14.63 -14.24 -8.06
N PHE A 168 13.70 -13.93 -8.97
CA PHE A 168 12.86 -14.88 -9.68
C PHE A 168 13.65 -15.74 -10.68
N THR A 169 14.88 -15.33 -11.02
CA THR A 169 15.76 -16.08 -11.94
C THR A 169 16.97 -16.67 -11.20
N GLU A 170 17.47 -17.82 -11.66
CA GLU A 170 18.70 -18.41 -11.10
C GLU A 170 19.90 -17.46 -11.20
N GLY A 171 19.99 -16.70 -12.30
CA GLY A 171 21.03 -15.68 -12.49
C GLY A 171 20.97 -14.56 -11.46
N GLY A 172 19.75 -14.14 -11.07
CA GLY A 172 19.55 -13.15 -10.03
C GLY A 172 19.96 -13.64 -8.65
N GLN A 173 19.68 -14.91 -8.31
CA GLN A 173 20.16 -15.52 -7.07
C GLN A 173 21.68 -15.52 -6.98
N ARG A 174 22.38 -15.91 -8.07
CA ARG A 174 23.86 -15.84 -8.12
C ARG A 174 24.37 -14.42 -7.91
N ARG A 175 23.75 -13.43 -8.57
CA ARG A 175 24.09 -12.01 -8.43
C ARG A 175 23.89 -11.49 -7.00
N MET A 176 22.85 -11.94 -6.31
CA MET A 176 22.63 -11.63 -4.89
C MET A 176 23.71 -12.24 -4.00
N TYR A 177 24.10 -13.51 -4.22
CA TYR A 177 25.20 -14.10 -3.48
C TYR A 177 26.54 -13.39 -3.74
N GLU A 178 26.81 -12.96 -4.97
CA GLU A 178 27.98 -12.13 -5.28
C GLU A 178 27.96 -10.79 -4.52
N PHE A 179 26.78 -10.18 -4.36
CA PHE A 179 26.61 -8.97 -3.56
C PHE A 179 26.92 -9.23 -2.09
N LEU A 180 26.36 -10.29 -1.49
CA LEU A 180 26.65 -10.67 -0.10
C LEU A 180 28.14 -10.95 0.13
N VAL A 181 28.82 -11.54 -0.85
CA VAL A 181 30.28 -11.76 -0.81
C VAL A 181 31.04 -10.43 -0.87
N GLN A 182 30.60 -9.46 -1.68
CA GLN A 182 31.24 -8.13 -1.75
C GLN A 182 31.05 -7.31 -0.47
N LEU A 183 29.92 -7.49 0.23
CA LEU A 183 29.73 -6.92 1.57
C LEU A 183 30.68 -7.56 2.60
N GLY A 184 31.23 -8.74 2.32
CA GLY A 184 32.07 -9.48 3.27
C GLY A 184 31.25 -10.28 4.28
N LEU A 185 29.98 -10.57 3.98
CA LEU A 185 29.08 -11.30 4.87
C LEU A 185 29.16 -12.82 4.61
N PRO A 186 29.57 -13.64 5.60
CA PRO A 186 29.57 -15.08 5.45
C PRO A 186 28.15 -15.63 5.20
N ARG A 187 28.04 -16.66 4.35
CA ARG A 187 26.75 -17.32 4.06
C ARG A 187 26.03 -17.84 5.32
N ARG A 188 26.79 -18.32 6.32
CA ARG A 188 26.23 -18.80 7.59
C ARG A 188 25.60 -17.66 8.39
N GLU A 189 26.25 -16.49 8.43
CA GLU A 189 25.75 -15.30 9.12
C GLU A 189 24.49 -14.74 8.45
N CYS A 190 24.39 -14.82 7.12
CA CYS A 190 23.20 -14.35 6.41
C CYS A 190 21.98 -15.27 6.58
N ALA A 191 22.21 -16.55 6.91
CA ALA A 191 21.16 -17.57 7.03
C ALA A 191 20.66 -17.75 8.47
N GLN A 192 21.34 -17.19 9.47
CA GLN A 192 20.86 -17.16 10.85
C GLN A 192 20.00 -15.92 11.11
N LEU A 193 19.29 -15.92 12.25
CA LEU A 193 18.51 -14.78 12.70
C LEU A 193 19.40 -13.54 12.86
N TYR A 194 18.91 -12.38 12.42
CA TYR A 194 19.64 -11.11 12.53
C TYR A 194 19.99 -10.75 13.98
N SER A 195 19.11 -11.08 14.94
CA SER A 195 19.37 -10.90 16.38
C SER A 195 20.60 -11.67 16.87
N SER A 196 20.91 -12.81 16.23
CA SER A 196 22.01 -13.72 16.58
C SER A 196 23.29 -13.46 15.77
N MET A 197 23.24 -12.57 14.78
CA MET A 197 24.38 -12.17 13.97
C MET A 197 25.42 -11.42 14.81
N ASN A 198 26.70 -11.55 14.44
CA ASN A 198 27.79 -10.84 15.12
C ASN A 198 27.54 -9.32 15.12
N SER A 199 27.65 -8.68 16.29
CA SER A 199 27.41 -7.24 16.47
C SER A 199 28.26 -6.38 15.53
N SER A 200 29.55 -6.70 15.39
CA SER A 200 30.45 -5.95 14.49
C SER A 200 30.00 -5.96 13.02
N LEU A 201 29.39 -7.05 12.56
CA LEU A 201 28.84 -7.14 11.21
C LEU A 201 27.56 -6.31 11.09
N ARG A 202 26.68 -6.33 12.10
CA ARG A 202 25.46 -5.51 12.12
C ARG A 202 25.78 -4.02 12.10
N ASP A 203 26.75 -3.59 12.91
CA ASP A 203 27.14 -2.18 13.02
C ASP A 203 27.75 -1.64 11.72
N SER A 204 28.43 -2.50 10.94
CA SER A 204 29.02 -2.13 9.65
C SER A 204 28.08 -2.31 8.45
N LEU A 205 26.94 -2.98 8.63
CA LEU A 205 26.07 -3.41 7.54
C LEU A 205 25.50 -2.22 6.75
N ASN A 206 25.01 -1.18 7.43
CA ASN A 206 24.47 0.01 6.77
C ASN A 206 25.53 0.70 5.88
N ALA A 207 26.76 0.83 6.37
CA ALA A 207 27.86 1.42 5.61
C ALA A 207 28.22 0.58 4.36
N GLN A 208 28.24 -0.74 4.50
CA GLN A 208 28.55 -1.66 3.40
C GLN A 208 27.45 -1.65 2.33
N PHE A 209 26.17 -1.64 2.73
CA PHE A 209 25.04 -1.53 1.81
C PHE A 209 25.10 -0.23 1.01
N LEU A 210 25.45 0.89 1.65
CA LEU A 210 25.62 2.16 0.98
C LEU A 210 26.80 2.14 0.00
N GLN A 211 27.92 1.55 0.39
CA GLN A 211 29.14 1.50 -0.44
C GLN A 211 28.97 0.64 -1.70
N TYR A 212 28.35 -0.54 -1.58
CA TYR A 212 28.25 -1.50 -2.68
C TYR A 212 26.90 -1.52 -3.39
N GLY A 213 25.86 -0.91 -2.81
CA GLY A 213 24.49 -0.93 -3.34
C GLY A 213 24.37 -0.33 -4.75
N GLU A 214 25.01 0.80 -5.01
CA GLU A 214 24.91 1.51 -6.30
C GLU A 214 25.38 0.65 -7.47
N LYS A 215 26.44 -0.15 -7.27
CA LYS A 215 26.96 -1.10 -8.28
C LYS A 215 25.91 -2.13 -8.71
N TYR A 216 24.95 -2.43 -7.84
CA TYR A 216 23.88 -3.38 -8.11
C TYR A 216 22.56 -2.72 -8.55
N GLY A 217 22.53 -1.39 -8.67
CA GLY A 217 21.34 -0.62 -9.09
C GLY A 217 20.37 -0.33 -7.93
N LEU A 218 20.85 -0.46 -6.69
CA LEU A 218 20.15 -0.06 -5.48
C LEU A 218 20.61 1.34 -5.11
N SER A 219 19.72 2.32 -5.30
CA SER A 219 20.00 3.70 -4.89
C SER A 219 19.86 3.86 -3.38
N ARG A 220 20.40 4.94 -2.81
CA ARG A 220 20.22 5.23 -1.37
C ARG A 220 18.74 5.30 -0.98
N THR A 221 17.89 5.90 -1.82
CA THR A 221 16.45 6.01 -1.60
C THR A 221 15.73 4.65 -1.65
N ASP A 222 16.26 3.69 -2.40
CA ASP A 222 15.75 2.32 -2.46
C ASP A 222 16.16 1.50 -1.22
N LEU A 223 17.34 1.78 -0.67
CA LEU A 223 17.94 1.00 0.43
C LEU A 223 17.52 1.47 1.81
N PHE A 224 17.31 2.77 1.98
CA PHE A 224 17.08 3.36 3.28
C PHE A 224 15.73 4.06 3.35
N LEU A 225 15.06 3.88 4.49
CA LEU A 225 13.81 4.53 4.83
C LEU A 225 13.97 5.20 6.21
N PRO A 226 13.86 6.54 6.30
CA PRO A 226 13.76 7.20 7.59
C PRO A 226 12.45 6.76 8.25
N SER A 227 12.56 6.18 9.44
CA SER A 227 11.46 5.50 10.11
C SER A 227 11.62 5.60 11.62
N PHE A 228 10.62 5.10 12.34
CA PHE A 228 10.62 5.07 13.80
C PHE A 228 10.72 3.65 14.30
N ILE A 229 11.48 3.48 15.37
CA ILE A 229 11.74 2.19 16.01
C ILE A 229 11.30 2.29 17.46
N VAL A 230 10.54 1.29 17.91
CA VAL A 230 10.15 1.16 19.32
C VAL A 230 11.04 0.13 20.01
N HIS A 231 11.69 0.57 21.08
CA HIS A 231 12.47 -0.31 21.96
C HIS A 231 11.56 -0.94 23.02
N LEU A 232 11.49 -2.26 22.98
CA LEU A 232 10.62 -3.08 23.82
C LEU A 232 11.41 -3.72 24.97
N GLY A 233 12.05 -2.91 25.80
CA GLY A 233 12.86 -3.39 26.93
C GLY A 233 13.93 -4.41 26.50
N TYR A 234 13.75 -5.68 26.87
CA TYR A 234 14.67 -6.79 26.53
C TYR A 234 14.32 -7.54 25.24
N ARG A 235 13.23 -7.18 24.55
CA ARG A 235 12.86 -7.79 23.27
C ARG A 235 13.60 -7.12 22.11
N THR A 236 13.59 -7.78 20.95
CA THR A 236 14.06 -7.16 19.71
C THR A 236 13.25 -5.88 19.44
N PRO A 237 13.91 -4.79 19.05
CA PRO A 237 13.21 -3.55 18.71
C PRO A 237 12.33 -3.76 17.47
N MET A 238 11.17 -3.12 17.46
CA MET A 238 10.20 -3.22 16.38
C MET A 238 10.24 -1.94 15.54
N SER A 239 10.38 -2.08 14.22
CA SER A 239 10.17 -0.97 13.29
C SER A 239 8.68 -0.66 13.12
N ALA A 240 8.36 0.59 12.80
CA ALA A 240 7.01 0.98 12.36
C ALA A 240 6.56 0.18 11.13
N VAL A 241 7.48 -0.13 10.20
CA VAL A 241 7.20 -0.95 9.01
C VAL A 241 6.85 -2.38 9.41
N ASP A 242 7.60 -2.94 10.36
CA ASP A 242 7.35 -4.28 10.88
C ASP A 242 5.98 -4.37 11.55
N ALA A 243 5.63 -3.37 12.37
CA ALA A 243 4.31 -3.27 12.99
C ALA A 243 3.18 -3.18 11.93
N VAL A 244 3.38 -2.44 10.83
CA VAL A 244 2.42 -2.40 9.72
C VAL A 244 2.24 -3.79 9.12
N PHE A 245 3.32 -4.51 8.79
CA PHE A 245 3.19 -5.86 8.21
C PHE A 245 2.52 -6.85 9.16
N LEU A 246 2.84 -6.78 10.47
CA LEU A 246 2.16 -7.58 11.48
C LEU A 246 0.65 -7.33 11.48
N THR A 247 0.24 -6.05 11.46
CA THR A 247 -1.19 -5.68 11.46
C THR A 247 -1.90 -6.10 10.19
N ILE A 248 -1.27 -5.96 9.02
CA ILE A 248 -1.83 -6.41 7.74
C ILE A 248 -1.99 -7.93 7.74
N SER A 249 -0.99 -8.67 8.22
CA SER A 249 -1.07 -10.12 8.32
C SER A 249 -2.12 -10.58 9.33
N ALA A 250 -2.30 -9.89 10.46
CA ALA A 250 -3.36 -10.20 11.42
C ALA A 250 -4.77 -9.94 10.85
N LEU A 251 -4.92 -8.94 9.97
CA LEU A 251 -6.17 -8.70 9.24
C LEU A 251 -6.45 -9.77 8.19
N GLU A 252 -5.43 -10.47 7.68
CA GLU A 252 -5.64 -11.53 6.71
C GLU A 252 -6.37 -12.73 7.32
N CYS A 253 -7.35 -13.23 6.58
CA CYS A 253 -8.17 -14.35 7.01
C CYS A 253 -7.59 -15.68 6.53
N TYR A 254 -6.46 -16.10 7.12
CA TYR A 254 -5.97 -17.47 6.97
C TYR A 254 -6.98 -18.42 7.62
N ASN A 255 -7.55 -19.34 6.83
CA ASN A 255 -8.43 -20.42 7.32
C ASN A 255 -9.79 -20.03 7.92
N SER A 256 -10.69 -19.45 7.10
CA SER A 256 -12.11 -19.25 7.45
C SER A 256 -12.39 -18.53 8.78
N GLY A 257 -11.41 -17.81 9.33
CA GLY A 257 -11.58 -16.98 10.52
C GLY A 257 -12.63 -15.88 10.31
N ASN A 258 -13.26 -15.48 11.41
CA ASN A 258 -14.23 -14.40 11.43
C ASN A 258 -13.50 -13.05 11.22
N PRO A 259 -13.85 -12.24 10.20
CA PRO A 259 -13.21 -10.94 9.97
C PRO A 259 -13.22 -10.01 11.19
N VAL A 260 -14.23 -10.13 12.05
CA VAL A 260 -14.36 -9.30 13.26
C VAL A 260 -13.31 -9.66 14.31
N GLU A 261 -13.03 -10.95 14.49
CA GLU A 261 -12.00 -11.42 15.43
C GLU A 261 -10.60 -11.06 14.94
N ASN A 262 -10.37 -11.17 13.63
CA ASN A 262 -9.13 -10.72 13.01
C ASN A 262 -8.91 -9.21 13.17
N PHE A 263 -9.97 -8.41 13.06
CA PHE A 263 -9.88 -6.98 13.30
C PHE A 263 -9.50 -6.66 14.75
N GLN A 264 -10.06 -7.37 15.73
CA GLN A 264 -9.69 -7.22 17.14
C GLN A 264 -8.24 -7.64 17.38
N THR A 265 -7.82 -8.76 16.78
CA THR A 265 -6.44 -9.26 16.88
C THR A 265 -5.47 -8.23 16.29
N ALA A 266 -5.77 -7.69 15.12
CA ALA A 266 -4.96 -6.66 14.49
C ALA A 266 -4.88 -5.38 15.35
N LEU A 267 -5.97 -4.97 15.99
CA LEU A 267 -5.98 -3.83 16.91
C LEU A 267 -5.02 -4.04 18.09
N ASP A 268 -5.00 -5.25 18.67
CA ASP A 268 -4.09 -5.61 19.75
C ASP A 268 -2.63 -5.69 19.25
N THR A 269 -2.41 -6.18 18.04
CA THR A 269 -1.08 -6.26 17.39
C THR A 269 -0.44 -4.89 17.17
N VAL A 270 -1.21 -3.84 16.84
CA VAL A 270 -0.67 -2.46 16.68
C VAL A 270 0.05 -2.02 17.95
N ALA A 271 -0.45 -2.44 19.12
CA ALA A 271 0.12 -2.10 20.40
C ALA A 271 1.44 -2.82 20.71
N CYS A 272 1.93 -3.77 19.89
CA CYS A 272 3.26 -4.43 19.88
C CYS A 272 3.86 -4.88 21.23
N TRP A 273 4.03 -3.98 22.21
CA TRP A 273 4.48 -4.21 23.59
C TRP A 273 3.52 -5.03 24.46
N ASN A 274 2.22 -5.09 24.14
CA ASN A 274 1.23 -5.76 24.99
C ASN A 274 0.83 -7.17 24.52
N SER A 275 1.32 -7.63 23.35
CA SER A 275 0.94 -8.93 22.82
C SER A 275 1.82 -10.06 23.39
N PRO A 276 1.25 -11.03 24.14
CA PRO A 276 1.95 -12.23 24.54
C PRO A 276 2.20 -13.18 23.35
N SER A 277 1.43 -13.04 22.26
CA SER A 277 1.52 -13.85 21.04
C SER A 277 2.41 -13.24 19.94
N LEU A 278 3.16 -12.17 20.25
CA LEU A 278 3.97 -11.44 19.27
C LEU A 278 4.88 -12.35 18.43
N ASP A 279 5.58 -13.32 19.04
CA ASP A 279 6.46 -14.24 18.32
C ASP A 279 5.70 -15.13 17.31
N GLN A 280 4.46 -15.48 17.63
CA GLN A 280 3.60 -16.24 16.72
C GLN A 280 3.09 -15.35 15.58
N GLU A 281 2.72 -14.10 15.88
CA GLU A 281 2.30 -13.11 14.89
C GLU A 281 3.42 -12.78 13.89
N ILE A 282 4.65 -12.64 14.39
CA ILE A 282 5.85 -12.48 13.56
C ILE A 282 5.98 -13.66 12.59
N LYS A 283 5.93 -14.91 13.09
CA LYS A 283 6.02 -16.10 12.23
C LYS A 283 4.89 -16.17 11.19
N GLN A 284 3.66 -15.81 11.54
CA GLN A 284 2.57 -15.74 10.56
C GLN A 284 2.85 -14.70 9.47
N THR A 285 3.42 -13.57 9.86
CA THR A 285 3.78 -12.50 8.93
C THR A 285 4.94 -12.88 8.03
N GLU A 286 5.94 -13.62 8.54
CA GLU A 286 7.00 -14.20 7.71
C GLU A 286 6.42 -15.12 6.62
N ILE A 287 5.48 -16.01 6.99
CA ILE A 287 4.79 -16.90 6.05
C ILE A 287 3.97 -16.09 5.03
N HIS A 288 3.29 -15.02 5.47
CA HIS A 288 2.55 -14.13 4.58
C HIS A 288 3.45 -13.48 3.53
N LEU A 289 4.57 -12.87 3.95
CA LEU A 289 5.49 -12.19 3.05
C LEU A 289 6.17 -13.17 2.08
N GLN A 290 6.52 -14.36 2.56
CA GLN A 290 7.03 -15.43 1.68
C GLN A 290 5.97 -15.87 0.66
N SER A 291 4.70 -15.99 1.07
CA SER A 291 3.60 -16.30 0.16
C SER A 291 3.44 -15.23 -0.93
N LEU A 292 3.50 -13.94 -0.56
CA LEU A 292 3.47 -12.84 -1.53
C LEU A 292 4.61 -12.96 -2.54
N ALA A 293 5.85 -13.11 -2.07
CA ALA A 293 7.02 -13.24 -2.95
C ALA A 293 6.94 -14.48 -3.86
N ASN A 294 6.43 -15.60 -3.35
CA ASN A 294 6.24 -16.82 -4.12
C ASN A 294 5.15 -16.67 -5.18
N GLN A 295 4.04 -15.98 -4.89
CA GLN A 295 3.00 -15.69 -5.88
C GLN A 295 3.54 -14.83 -7.02
N VAL A 296 4.33 -13.79 -6.71
CA VAL A 296 4.99 -12.97 -7.74
C VAL A 296 5.92 -13.82 -8.59
N ARG A 297 6.71 -14.70 -7.98
CA ARG A 297 7.59 -15.63 -8.72
C ARG A 297 6.78 -16.51 -9.67
N ASN A 298 5.73 -17.17 -9.17
CA ASN A 298 4.89 -18.05 -9.96
C ASN A 298 4.27 -17.32 -11.17
N LEU A 299 3.74 -16.11 -10.98
CA LEU A 299 3.15 -15.30 -12.05
C LEU A 299 4.18 -14.86 -13.11
N LEU A 300 5.42 -14.66 -12.70
CA LEU A 300 6.49 -14.31 -13.64
C LEU A 300 7.00 -15.53 -14.40
N ASP A 301 7.07 -16.70 -13.76
CA ASP A 301 7.50 -17.95 -14.37
C ASP A 301 6.47 -18.45 -15.40
N THR A 302 5.17 -18.22 -15.17
CA THR A 302 4.09 -18.52 -16.12
C THR A 302 3.89 -17.44 -17.19
N ASP A 303 4.53 -16.28 -17.06
CA ASP A 303 4.32 -15.06 -17.88
C ASP A 303 2.84 -14.59 -17.92
N ASP A 304 2.06 -14.86 -16.85
CA ASP A 304 0.63 -14.52 -16.75
C ASP A 304 0.33 -13.02 -16.63
N VAL A 305 1.36 -12.18 -16.55
CA VAL A 305 1.25 -10.71 -16.58
C VAL A 305 1.29 -10.25 -18.04
N VAL A 306 0.11 -9.99 -18.60
CA VAL A 306 -0.09 -9.72 -20.03
C VAL A 306 -0.48 -8.26 -20.26
N ALA A 307 -0.04 -7.69 -21.38
CA ALA A 307 -0.42 -6.35 -21.80
C ALA A 307 -1.75 -6.39 -22.58
N PHE A 308 -2.73 -5.61 -22.12
CA PHE A 308 -4.00 -5.39 -22.80
C PHE A 308 -4.07 -3.93 -23.24
N GLY A 309 -3.50 -3.62 -24.41
CA GLY A 309 -3.50 -2.26 -24.97
C GLY A 309 -2.79 -1.24 -24.07
N PRO A 310 -3.53 -0.33 -23.38
CA PRO A 310 -2.94 0.70 -22.52
C PRO A 310 -2.58 0.25 -21.09
N PHE A 311 -3.03 -0.91 -20.61
CA PHE A 311 -2.74 -1.40 -19.25
C PHE A 311 -2.26 -2.86 -19.23
N LEU A 312 -1.64 -3.27 -18.12
CA LEU A 312 -1.28 -4.66 -17.84
C LEU A 312 -2.40 -5.32 -17.04
N TYR A 313 -2.61 -6.62 -17.20
CA TYR A 313 -3.48 -7.37 -16.31
C TYR A 313 -2.87 -8.70 -15.89
N SER A 314 -3.30 -9.20 -14.74
CA SER A 314 -2.93 -10.51 -14.21
C SER A 314 -4.12 -11.13 -13.49
N SER A 315 -4.28 -12.45 -13.62
CA SER A 315 -5.31 -13.22 -12.93
C SER A 315 -4.66 -14.06 -11.83
N LEU A 316 -5.12 -13.89 -10.60
CA LEU A 316 -4.66 -14.65 -9.44
C LEU A 316 -5.78 -15.52 -8.89
N VAL A 317 -5.51 -16.82 -8.87
CA VAL A 317 -6.33 -17.80 -8.16
C VAL A 317 -5.72 -17.95 -6.77
N THR A 318 -6.15 -17.12 -5.81
CA THR A 318 -5.61 -17.19 -4.44
C THR A 318 -6.70 -16.92 -3.41
N HIS A 319 -6.99 -17.90 -2.57
CA HIS A 319 -7.97 -17.78 -1.48
C HIS A 319 -7.41 -17.07 -0.22
N ALA A 320 -6.11 -16.76 -0.22
CA ALA A 320 -5.37 -16.28 0.95
C ALA A 320 -5.30 -14.75 1.06
N LEU A 321 -5.40 -14.01 -0.04
CA LEU A 321 -5.30 -12.54 -0.03
C LEU A 321 -6.70 -11.94 -0.12
N ARG A 322 -7.25 -11.56 1.03
CA ARG A 322 -8.59 -10.97 1.08
C ARG A 322 -8.55 -9.47 1.33
N ASN A 323 -7.47 -8.98 1.93
CA ASN A 323 -7.35 -7.57 2.21
C ASN A 323 -7.00 -6.79 0.93
N SER A 324 -7.76 -5.75 0.62
CA SER A 324 -7.43 -4.81 -0.46
C SER A 324 -6.01 -4.24 -0.30
N GLN A 325 -5.55 -4.05 0.94
CA GLN A 325 -4.22 -3.52 1.24
C GLN A 325 -3.09 -4.51 0.90
N SER A 326 -3.26 -5.81 1.19
CA SER A 326 -2.26 -6.81 0.80
C SER A 326 -2.25 -7.03 -0.71
N LEU A 327 -3.42 -6.97 -1.35
CA LEU A 327 -3.53 -6.96 -2.80
C LEU A 327 -2.85 -5.75 -3.41
N ALA A 328 -2.92 -4.57 -2.78
CA ALA A 328 -2.21 -3.37 -3.24
C ALA A 328 -0.69 -3.57 -3.21
N ILE A 329 -0.16 -4.10 -2.10
CA ILE A 329 1.26 -4.43 -1.94
C ILE A 329 1.69 -5.46 -3.00
N LEU A 330 0.94 -6.56 -3.12
CA LEU A 330 1.21 -7.61 -4.11
C LEU A 330 1.23 -7.05 -5.53
N SER A 331 0.22 -6.27 -5.88
CA SER A 331 0.06 -5.72 -7.22
C SER A 331 1.20 -4.76 -7.58
N LYS A 332 1.64 -3.90 -6.63
CA LYS A 332 2.83 -3.07 -6.83
C LYS A 332 4.09 -3.93 -6.96
N TYR A 333 4.19 -5.01 -6.19
CA TYR A 333 5.29 -5.97 -6.30
C TYR A 333 5.31 -6.65 -7.68
N ILE A 334 4.18 -7.15 -8.19
CA ILE A 334 4.06 -7.72 -9.54
C ILE A 334 4.54 -6.73 -10.58
N LEU A 335 4.05 -5.47 -10.51
CA LEU A 335 4.42 -4.44 -11.46
C LEU A 335 5.93 -4.17 -11.42
N MET A 336 6.52 -4.05 -10.22
CA MET A 336 7.95 -3.76 -10.08
C MET A 336 8.81 -4.93 -10.54
N ALA A 337 8.42 -6.15 -10.20
CA ALA A 337 9.09 -7.35 -10.63
C ALA A 337 9.05 -7.50 -12.17
N LYS A 338 7.89 -7.30 -12.80
CA LYS A 338 7.74 -7.34 -14.27
C LYS A 338 8.56 -6.25 -14.97
N SER A 339 8.56 -5.04 -14.42
CA SER A 339 9.34 -3.92 -14.95
C SER A 339 10.86 -4.20 -14.93
N SER A 340 11.34 -4.84 -13.87
CA SER A 340 12.76 -5.19 -13.72
C SER A 340 13.23 -6.22 -14.75
N MET A 341 12.36 -7.15 -15.15
CA MET A 341 12.72 -8.25 -16.04
C MET A 341 12.92 -7.81 -17.49
N ARG A 342 12.05 -6.93 -18.02
CA ARG A 342 12.01 -6.56 -19.45
C ARG A 342 12.82 -5.32 -19.85
N ALA A 343 13.67 -4.79 -18.96
CA ALA A 343 14.46 -3.57 -19.21
C ALA A 343 15.55 -3.66 -20.32
N LYS A 344 15.64 -4.75 -21.08
CA LYS A 344 16.60 -4.89 -22.19
C LYS A 344 15.85 -5.01 -23.53
N LEU A 345 15.83 -3.89 -24.27
CA LEU A 345 15.34 -3.62 -25.64
C LEU A 345 13.96 -2.94 -25.82
N GLY A 346 14.01 -1.77 -26.48
CA GLY A 346 12.98 -1.13 -27.31
C GLY A 346 11.55 -1.08 -26.77
N HIS A 347 10.82 -2.17 -26.95
CA HIS A 347 9.40 -2.30 -26.58
C HIS A 347 9.15 -2.44 -25.07
N GLY A 348 10.18 -2.72 -24.26
CA GLY A 348 10.06 -2.88 -22.80
C GLY A 348 9.84 -1.58 -22.02
N ARG A 349 10.13 -0.40 -22.59
CA ARG A 349 9.96 0.90 -21.89
C ARG A 349 8.50 1.26 -21.61
N ARG A 350 7.58 0.81 -22.48
CA ARG A 350 6.15 1.09 -22.33
C ARG A 350 5.56 0.43 -21.09
N VAL A 351 5.97 -0.81 -20.79
CA VAL A 351 5.47 -1.60 -19.65
C VAL A 351 5.70 -0.90 -18.30
N VAL A 352 6.81 -0.16 -18.19
CA VAL A 352 7.18 0.60 -16.97
C VAL A 352 6.22 1.76 -16.68
N GLN A 353 5.59 2.29 -17.73
CA GLN A 353 4.63 3.40 -17.69
C GLN A 353 3.18 2.91 -17.73
N MET A 354 2.96 1.60 -17.84
CA MET A 354 1.61 1.04 -17.89
C MET A 354 1.09 0.78 -16.48
N PRO A 355 -0.17 1.10 -16.20
CA PRO A 355 -0.82 0.68 -14.97
C PRO A 355 -1.11 -0.83 -14.97
N LEU A 356 -1.47 -1.37 -13.81
CA LEU A 356 -1.81 -2.79 -13.63
C LEU A 356 -3.23 -2.95 -13.09
N ILE A 357 -3.98 -3.89 -13.67
CA ILE A 357 -5.24 -4.41 -13.15
C ILE A 357 -5.02 -5.84 -12.67
N VAL A 358 -5.20 -6.08 -11.39
CA VAL A 358 -5.13 -7.42 -10.81
C VAL A 358 -6.54 -7.96 -10.63
N CYS A 359 -6.77 -9.18 -11.14
CA CYS A 359 -8.02 -9.91 -11.00
C CYS A 359 -7.82 -11.02 -9.97
N VAL A 360 -8.70 -11.10 -8.99
CA VAL A 360 -8.68 -12.13 -7.96
C VAL A 360 -10.05 -12.79 -7.89
N ASP A 361 -10.09 -14.12 -7.90
CA ASP A 361 -11.37 -14.83 -7.76
C ASP A 361 -12.02 -14.55 -6.39
N SER A 362 -13.32 -14.27 -6.39
CA SER A 362 -14.08 -14.12 -5.15
C SER A 362 -14.24 -15.47 -4.47
N LYS A 363 -14.14 -15.48 -3.14
CA LYS A 363 -14.41 -16.69 -2.33
C LYS A 363 -15.91 -16.92 -2.14
N SER A 364 -16.71 -15.85 -2.19
CA SER A 364 -18.12 -15.88 -1.82
C SER A 364 -19.00 -16.44 -2.94
N ASP A 365 -18.65 -16.15 -4.18
CA ASP A 365 -19.38 -16.58 -5.37
C ASP A 365 -18.39 -16.77 -6.52
N ASP A 366 -18.31 -17.99 -7.03
CA ASP A 366 -17.43 -18.35 -8.14
C ASP A 366 -17.75 -17.57 -9.42
N ASN A 367 -18.91 -16.91 -9.50
CA ASN A 367 -19.28 -16.09 -10.64
C ASN A 367 -18.73 -14.66 -10.58
N TYR A 368 -18.17 -14.23 -9.44
CA TYR A 368 -17.62 -12.88 -9.26
C TYR A 368 -16.10 -12.88 -9.11
N ILE A 369 -15.48 -11.82 -9.63
CA ILE A 369 -14.05 -11.54 -9.50
C ILE A 369 -13.86 -10.15 -8.89
N SER A 370 -12.89 -10.01 -7.99
CA SER A 370 -12.44 -8.72 -7.48
C SER A 370 -11.38 -8.16 -8.42
N LEU A 371 -11.57 -6.92 -8.89
CA LEU A 371 -10.60 -6.20 -9.70
C LEU A 371 -9.97 -5.09 -8.86
N LEU A 372 -8.65 -4.96 -8.93
CA LEU A 372 -7.89 -3.88 -8.30
C LEU A 372 -7.05 -3.17 -9.36
N GLY A 373 -7.26 -1.85 -9.52
CA GLY A 373 -6.48 -1.01 -10.42
C GLY A 373 -5.41 -0.20 -9.69
N ILE A 374 -4.17 -0.28 -10.15
CA ILE A 374 -3.01 0.44 -9.57
C ILE A 374 -2.31 1.27 -10.64
N PRO A 375 -1.95 2.53 -10.32
CA PRO A 375 -1.22 3.40 -11.25
C PRO A 375 0.18 2.84 -11.58
N PRO A 376 0.83 3.39 -12.63
CA PRO A 376 2.20 3.04 -12.98
C PRO A 376 3.21 3.22 -11.83
N ILE A 377 4.40 2.63 -11.95
CA ILE A 377 5.46 2.80 -10.93
C ILE A 377 6.08 4.18 -11.01
N HIS A 378 6.31 4.67 -12.22
CA HIS A 378 6.98 5.93 -12.48
C HIS A 378 5.95 6.97 -12.89
N GLY A 379 5.35 7.59 -11.88
CA GLY A 379 4.61 8.83 -11.99
C GLY A 379 4.92 9.65 -10.75
N ASP A 380 5.15 10.95 -10.91
CA ASP A 380 5.27 11.89 -9.79
C ASP A 380 3.93 12.08 -9.06
N ASP A 381 2.87 11.46 -9.58
CA ASP A 381 1.49 11.60 -9.16
C ASP A 381 0.99 10.33 -8.46
N ASP A 382 0.63 10.46 -7.18
CA ASP A 382 0.06 9.38 -6.37
C ASP A 382 -1.42 9.14 -6.61
N ARG A 383 -2.03 9.98 -7.46
CA ARG A 383 -3.44 9.89 -7.79
C ARG A 383 -3.75 8.62 -8.58
N ASN A 384 -4.85 7.99 -8.20
CA ASN A 384 -5.37 6.81 -8.88
C ASN A 384 -6.58 7.17 -9.75
N LEU A 385 -6.46 6.93 -11.06
CA LEU A 385 -7.51 7.14 -12.08
C LEU A 385 -8.55 6.00 -12.11
N PHE A 386 -8.21 4.82 -11.60
CA PHE A 386 -9.04 3.62 -11.81
C PHE A 386 -10.42 3.69 -11.16
N GLY A 387 -10.60 4.48 -10.11
CA GLY A 387 -11.93 4.67 -9.52
C GLY A 387 -12.93 5.19 -10.54
N GLN A 388 -12.63 6.32 -11.17
CA GLN A 388 -13.49 6.91 -12.18
C GLN A 388 -13.49 6.10 -13.48
N ALA A 389 -12.33 5.55 -13.89
CA ALA A 389 -12.25 4.75 -15.11
C ALA A 389 -13.15 3.50 -15.04
N PHE A 390 -13.20 2.82 -13.88
CA PHE A 390 -14.12 1.71 -13.67
C PHE A 390 -15.57 2.15 -13.71
N GLU A 391 -15.92 3.25 -13.03
CA GLU A 391 -17.29 3.76 -13.05
C GLU A 391 -17.76 4.13 -14.48
N ALA A 392 -16.92 4.84 -15.24
CA ALA A 392 -17.20 5.19 -16.63
C ALA A 392 -17.35 3.95 -17.53
N ALA A 393 -16.48 2.94 -17.35
CA ALA A 393 -16.54 1.69 -18.12
C ALA A 393 -17.79 0.87 -17.78
N ILE A 394 -18.18 0.81 -16.50
CA ILE A 394 -19.41 0.14 -16.04
C ILE A 394 -20.64 0.83 -16.62
N ASN A 395 -20.70 2.17 -16.57
CA ASN A 395 -21.82 2.93 -17.12
C ASN A 395 -21.97 2.75 -18.63
N ARG A 396 -20.85 2.70 -19.37
CA ARG A 396 -20.85 2.49 -20.82
C ARG A 396 -21.29 1.08 -21.22
N THR A 397 -20.87 0.07 -20.47
CA THR A 397 -21.11 -1.34 -20.82
C THR A 397 -22.33 -1.96 -20.13
N LYS A 398 -22.90 -1.26 -19.14
CA LYS A 398 -23.91 -1.79 -18.22
C LYS A 398 -23.49 -3.14 -17.63
N ALA A 399 -22.21 -3.25 -17.26
CA ALA A 399 -21.65 -4.44 -16.63
C ALA A 399 -22.24 -4.65 -15.22
N ARG A 400 -22.40 -5.91 -14.82
CA ARG A 400 -22.78 -6.30 -13.46
C ARG A 400 -21.55 -6.15 -12.55
N ALA A 401 -21.37 -4.95 -12.00
CA ALA A 401 -20.27 -4.63 -11.12
C ALA A 401 -20.75 -3.84 -9.90
N GLU A 402 -20.08 -4.04 -8.76
CA GLU A 402 -20.40 -3.39 -7.49
C GLU A 402 -19.14 -2.82 -6.82
N PHE A 403 -19.24 -1.59 -6.31
CA PHE A 403 -18.21 -0.96 -5.49
C PHE A 403 -18.42 -1.36 -4.01
N LYS A 404 -17.96 -2.55 -3.62
CA LYS A 404 -18.09 -3.05 -2.23
C LYS A 404 -17.02 -2.50 -1.28
N TYR A 405 -15.87 -2.11 -1.81
CA TYR A 405 -14.73 -1.67 -1.02
C TYR A 405 -14.79 -0.15 -0.78
N PHE A 406 -14.16 0.31 0.31
CA PHE A 406 -14.00 1.75 0.57
C PHE A 406 -13.10 2.43 -0.47
N SER A 407 -12.18 1.67 -1.05
CA SER A 407 -11.26 2.11 -2.08
C SER A 407 -11.93 2.02 -3.45
N THR A 408 -12.13 3.15 -4.11
CA THR A 408 -12.80 3.26 -5.42
C THR A 408 -12.09 2.50 -6.53
N ASN A 409 -10.78 2.30 -6.41
CA ASN A 409 -9.98 1.51 -7.35
C ASN A 409 -10.13 -0.01 -7.19
N CYS A 410 -11.09 -0.49 -6.39
CA CYS A 410 -11.40 -1.90 -6.23
C CYS A 410 -12.90 -2.17 -6.40
N ILE A 411 -13.25 -3.09 -7.31
CA ILE A 411 -14.64 -3.44 -7.64
C ILE A 411 -14.83 -4.95 -7.65
N GLU A 412 -16.05 -5.41 -7.43
CA GLU A 412 -16.46 -6.78 -7.74
C GLU A 412 -17.20 -6.80 -9.07
N LEU A 413 -16.83 -7.71 -9.98
CA LEU A 413 -17.35 -7.83 -11.32
C LEU A 413 -17.81 -9.26 -11.58
N HIS A 414 -18.93 -9.42 -12.29
CA HIS A 414 -19.34 -10.73 -12.79
C HIS A 414 -18.36 -11.25 -13.86
N ARG A 415 -17.88 -12.49 -13.76
CA ARG A 415 -16.81 -13.04 -14.60
C ARG A 415 -17.09 -12.94 -16.11
N GLU A 416 -18.32 -13.20 -16.54
CA GLU A 416 -18.75 -13.08 -17.96
C GLU A 416 -18.59 -11.65 -18.52
N ASP A 417 -18.64 -10.65 -17.65
CA ASP A 417 -18.63 -9.24 -17.99
C ASP A 417 -17.20 -8.66 -18.06
N MET A 418 -16.17 -9.48 -17.81
CA MET A 418 -14.76 -9.07 -17.78
C MET A 418 -14.27 -8.52 -19.13
N LEU A 419 -14.49 -9.26 -20.22
CA LEU A 419 -13.97 -8.87 -21.54
C LEU A 419 -14.58 -7.55 -22.02
N LYS A 420 -15.91 -7.39 -21.88
CA LYS A 420 -16.59 -6.15 -22.28
C LYS A 420 -16.11 -4.94 -21.48
N LEU A 421 -15.84 -5.12 -20.18
CA LEU A 421 -15.31 -4.05 -19.34
C LEU A 421 -13.88 -3.69 -19.77
N PHE A 422 -13.04 -4.68 -20.06
CA PHE A 422 -11.65 -4.47 -20.45
C PHE A 422 -11.54 -3.75 -21.81
N GLU A 423 -12.39 -4.10 -22.77
CA GLU A 423 -12.48 -3.38 -24.05
C GLU A 423 -12.91 -1.93 -23.86
N ALA A 424 -13.90 -1.67 -23.00
CA ALA A 424 -14.33 -0.31 -22.67
C ALA A 424 -13.22 0.48 -21.98
N LEU A 425 -12.54 -0.09 -20.97
CA LEU A 425 -11.40 0.52 -20.29
C LEU A 425 -10.25 0.81 -21.25
N SER A 426 -9.94 -0.13 -22.15
CA SER A 426 -8.93 0.07 -23.18
C SER A 426 -9.24 1.30 -24.03
N SER A 427 -10.51 1.45 -24.46
CA SER A 427 -10.93 2.62 -25.24
C SER A 427 -10.97 3.95 -24.46
N LEU A 428 -11.05 3.90 -23.12
CA LEU A 428 -11.06 5.08 -22.25
C LEU A 428 -9.64 5.54 -21.89
N LEU A 429 -8.70 4.60 -21.81
CA LEU A 429 -7.31 4.84 -21.40
C LEU A 429 -6.35 5.03 -22.59
N THR A 430 -6.79 4.77 -23.82
CA THR A 430 -6.12 5.22 -25.05
C THR A 430 -6.49 6.64 -25.40
#